data_AF-X0V6Q0-F1
#
_entry.id   AF-X0V6Q0-F1
#
_cell.length_a   1.000
_cell.length_b   1.000
_cell.length_c   1.000
_cell.angle_alpha   90.00
_cell.angle_beta   90.00
_cell.angle_gamma   90.00
#
_symmetry.space_group_name_H-M   'P 1'
#
loop_
_entity.id
_entity.type
_entity.pdbx_description
1 polymer ?
#
loop_
_entity_poly.entity_id
_entity_poly.type
_entity_poly.pdbx_seq_one_letter_code
_entity_poly.pdbx_strand_id
1 'polypeptide(L)'
;MAKVEKRALKRTSETSAKTPEPKNPKNNPKNYVASVGKAFAVLKSFTSEAFELTLSEVAARADLDRGTTFRLIQTLIELGYLQAVPQSRRFRLGVACLDLGYTVLSHGSLRTIVEPMLRDLVPEAGDAASLGMLDGGDVIYLARVSAGL
;
A
#
# COMPACT_ATOMS: atom_id res chain seq x y z
N MET A 1 -28.47 -60.46 -11.40
CA MET A 1 -28.32 -59.36 -10.43
C MET A 1 -26.91 -59.41 -9.88
N ALA A 2 -25.98 -58.69 -10.51
CA ALA A 2 -24.55 -58.78 -10.28
C ALA A 2 -24.00 -57.42 -9.80
N LYS A 3 -23.24 -57.51 -8.71
CA LYS A 3 -22.50 -56.47 -8.00
C LYS A 3 -21.39 -55.92 -8.91
N VAL A 4 -21.32 -54.60 -9.12
CA VAL A 4 -20.17 -53.96 -9.76
C VAL A 4 -19.60 -52.92 -8.82
N GLU A 5 -18.41 -53.26 -8.32
CA GLU A 5 -17.54 -52.44 -7.48
C GLU A 5 -17.07 -51.18 -8.20
N LYS A 6 -17.00 -50.09 -7.44
CA LYS A 6 -16.39 -48.83 -7.83
C LYS A 6 -14.88 -49.04 -8.05
N ARG A 7 -14.47 -49.07 -9.32
CA ARG A 7 -13.06 -48.89 -9.71
C ARG A 7 -12.68 -47.41 -9.64
N ALA A 8 -11.59 -47.17 -8.93
CA ALA A 8 -10.89 -45.91 -8.85
C ALA A 8 -10.43 -45.42 -10.24
N LEU A 9 -10.62 -44.14 -10.51
CA LEU A 9 -9.89 -43.42 -11.56
C LEU A 9 -9.11 -42.28 -10.89
N LYS A 10 -7.78 -42.36 -10.98
CA LYS A 10 -6.82 -41.38 -10.47
C LYS A 10 -6.24 -40.63 -11.67
N ARG A 11 -6.01 -39.31 -11.47
CA ARG A 11 -5.24 -38.35 -12.30
C ARG A 11 -6.04 -37.81 -13.49
N THR A 12 -6.27 -36.49 -13.56
CA THR A 12 -5.24 -35.48 -13.85
C THR A 12 -5.40 -34.21 -13.03
N SER A 13 -4.35 -33.85 -12.30
CA SER A 13 -4.13 -32.52 -11.74
C SER A 13 -3.85 -31.55 -12.88
N GLU A 14 -4.83 -30.72 -13.23
CA GLU A 14 -4.62 -29.57 -14.10
C GLU A 14 -3.89 -28.48 -13.33
N THR A 15 -2.63 -28.32 -13.71
CA THR A 15 -1.77 -27.18 -13.39
C THR A 15 -2.44 -25.90 -13.92
N SER A 16 -3.15 -25.17 -13.06
CA SER A 16 -3.55 -23.80 -13.36
C SER A 16 -2.31 -22.91 -13.26
N ALA A 17 -1.87 -22.41 -14.41
CA ALA A 17 -0.66 -21.64 -14.59
C ALA A 17 -0.69 -20.36 -13.74
N LYS A 18 0.28 -20.27 -12.83
CA LYS A 18 0.56 -19.04 -12.07
C LYS A 18 1.09 -17.99 -13.06
N THR A 19 0.32 -16.95 -13.34
CA THR A 19 0.78 -15.77 -14.07
C THR A 19 2.09 -15.28 -13.43
N PRO A 20 3.19 -15.13 -14.19
CA PRO A 20 4.46 -14.74 -13.61
C PRO A 20 4.34 -13.30 -13.09
N GLU A 21 4.56 -13.13 -11.78
CA GLU A 21 4.81 -11.83 -11.16
C GLU A 21 5.92 -11.12 -11.96
N PRO A 22 5.80 -9.81 -12.25
CA PRO A 22 6.86 -9.07 -12.92
C PRO A 22 8.09 -9.07 -12.01
N LYS A 23 9.08 -9.92 -12.33
CA LYS A 23 10.39 -9.90 -11.69
C LYS A 23 11.09 -8.60 -12.05
N ASN A 24 11.06 -7.63 -11.15
CA ASN A 24 11.74 -6.35 -11.30
C ASN A 24 13.26 -6.61 -11.50
N PRO A 25 13.83 -6.29 -12.69
CA PRO A 25 15.21 -6.62 -12.98
C PRO A 25 16.09 -5.55 -12.33
N LYS A 26 16.74 -5.90 -11.19
CA LYS A 26 17.98 -5.31 -10.60
C LYS A 26 17.99 -5.24 -9.04
N ASN A 27 17.43 -6.21 -8.32
CA ASN A 27 17.71 -6.33 -6.88
C ASN A 27 19.10 -6.96 -6.66
N ASN A 28 20.18 -6.19 -6.85
CA ASN A 28 21.49 -6.58 -6.32
C ASN A 28 21.51 -6.26 -4.81
N PRO A 29 21.53 -7.27 -3.91
CA PRO A 29 21.52 -7.03 -2.48
C PRO A 29 22.68 -6.15 -1.99
N LYS A 30 23.77 -6.06 -2.76
CA LYS A 30 24.91 -5.16 -2.47
C LYS A 30 24.57 -3.68 -2.56
N ASN A 31 23.53 -3.30 -3.31
CA ASN A 31 23.13 -1.89 -3.49
C ASN A 31 22.03 -1.47 -2.50
N TYR A 32 21.50 -2.39 -1.70
CA TYR A 32 20.44 -2.09 -0.76
C TYR A 32 20.99 -1.44 0.52
N VAL A 33 20.59 -0.19 0.77
CA VAL A 33 20.97 0.52 1.99
C VAL A 33 19.97 0.17 3.09
N ALA A 34 20.35 -0.76 3.97
CA ALA A 34 19.46 -1.33 4.97
C ALA A 34 18.82 -0.28 5.92
N SER A 35 19.55 0.78 6.29
CA SER A 35 19.03 1.85 7.15
C SER A 35 17.87 2.59 6.50
N VAL A 36 17.95 2.88 5.20
CA VAL A 36 16.87 3.52 4.44
C VAL A 36 15.65 2.60 4.38
N GLY A 37 15.88 1.31 4.09
CA GLY A 37 14.82 0.29 4.13
C GLY A 37 14.06 0.26 5.45
N LYS A 38 14.78 0.27 6.57
CA LYS A 38 14.19 0.30 7.92
C LYS A 38 13.43 1.58 8.21
N ALA A 39 13.91 2.73 7.75
CA ALA A 39 13.20 4.01 7.89
C ALA A 39 11.84 3.97 7.17
N PHE A 40 11.81 3.44 5.94
CA PHE A 40 10.55 3.26 5.21
C PHE A 40 9.64 2.19 5.83
N ALA A 41 10.18 1.14 6.45
CA ALA A 41 9.39 0.18 7.22
C ALA A 41 8.69 0.84 8.41
N VAL A 42 9.37 1.76 9.12
CA VAL A 42 8.76 2.58 10.18
C VAL A 42 7.63 3.44 9.63
N LEU A 43 7.81 4.15 8.52
CA LEU A 43 6.74 4.96 7.91
C LEU A 43 5.53 4.12 7.47
N LYS A 44 5.79 2.94 6.88
CA LYS A 44 4.75 2.00 6.45
C LYS A 44 4.00 1.31 7.60
N SER A 45 4.45 1.46 8.85
CA SER A 45 3.73 0.92 10.00
C SER A 45 2.41 1.67 10.28
N PHE A 46 2.30 2.93 9.86
CA PHE A 46 1.11 3.77 10.04
C PHE A 46 0.10 3.53 8.90
N THR A 47 -1.18 3.36 9.24
CA THR A 47 -2.28 3.18 8.26
C THR A 47 -3.50 4.00 8.67
N SER A 48 -4.56 3.98 7.85
CA SER A 48 -5.86 4.58 8.20
C SER A 48 -6.45 4.00 9.49
N GLU A 49 -6.28 2.71 9.73
CA GLU A 49 -6.76 2.00 10.92
C GLU A 49 -5.80 2.16 12.10
N ALA A 50 -4.52 2.44 11.82
CA ALA A 50 -3.44 2.55 12.79
C ALA A 50 -2.76 3.93 12.67
N PHE A 51 -3.54 4.99 12.89
CA PHE A 51 -3.10 6.37 12.63
C PHE A 51 -2.08 6.91 13.66
N GLU A 52 -2.20 6.48 14.92
CA GLU A 52 -1.29 6.88 15.99
C GLU A 52 -0.71 5.67 16.73
N LEU A 53 0.62 5.56 16.78
CA LEU A 53 1.32 4.39 17.32
C LEU A 53 2.33 4.77 18.40
N THR A 54 2.43 3.95 19.43
CA THR A 54 3.52 3.96 20.40
C THR A 54 4.80 3.36 19.82
N LEU A 55 5.94 3.65 20.45
CA LEU A 55 7.23 3.07 20.06
C LEU A 55 7.21 1.53 19.96
N SER A 56 6.54 0.85 20.88
CA SER A 56 6.41 -0.62 20.86
C SER A 56 5.59 -1.14 19.69
N GLU A 57 4.51 -0.45 19.36
CA GLU A 57 3.65 -0.86 18.24
C GLU A 57 4.37 -0.63 16.90
N VAL A 58 5.09 0.48 16.75
CA VAL A 58 5.95 0.72 15.57
C VAL A 58 7.02 -0.35 15.45
N ALA A 59 7.73 -0.66 16.55
CA ALA A 59 8.79 -1.68 16.55
C ALA A 59 8.27 -3.06 16.13
N ALA A 60 7.11 -3.47 16.68
CA ALA A 60 6.47 -4.73 16.33
C ALA A 60 6.01 -4.78 14.87
N ARG A 61 5.42 -3.69 14.35
CA ARG A 61 4.91 -3.62 12.97
C ARG A 61 6.01 -3.50 11.92
N ALA A 62 7.13 -2.87 12.27
CA ALA A 62 8.29 -2.72 11.38
C ALA A 62 9.27 -3.90 11.47
N ASP A 63 9.04 -4.86 12.37
CA ASP A 63 9.94 -5.98 12.69
C ASP A 63 11.37 -5.49 13.07
N LEU A 64 11.42 -4.58 14.04
CA LEU A 64 12.66 -3.95 14.50
C LEU A 64 12.79 -4.00 16.03
N ASP A 65 14.03 -3.97 16.51
CA ASP A 65 14.27 -3.75 17.93
C ASP A 65 13.90 -2.32 18.35
N ARG A 66 13.61 -2.16 19.65
CA ARG A 66 13.14 -0.89 20.21
C ARG A 66 14.16 0.25 20.08
N GLY A 67 15.45 -0.04 20.16
CA GLY A 67 16.52 0.95 20.08
C GLY A 67 16.71 1.50 18.66
N THR A 68 16.74 0.60 17.68
CA THR A 68 16.74 0.97 16.25
C THR A 68 15.49 1.77 15.90
N THR A 69 14.32 1.30 16.33
CA THR A 69 13.05 1.98 16.06
C THR A 69 13.04 3.40 16.64
N PHE A 70 13.48 3.56 17.88
CA PHE A 70 13.51 4.87 18.54
C PHE A 70 14.38 5.87 17.77
N ARG A 71 15.59 5.47 17.38
CA ARG A 71 16.50 6.31 16.59
C ARG A 71 15.89 6.71 15.26
N LEU A 72 15.27 5.77 14.54
CA LEU A 72 14.62 6.06 13.26
C LEU A 72 13.45 7.02 13.43
N ILE A 73 12.63 6.84 14.48
CA ILE A 73 11.53 7.77 14.79
C ILE A 73 12.09 9.18 15.03
N GLN A 74 13.15 9.34 15.83
CA GLN A 74 13.72 10.66 16.10
C GLN A 74 14.21 11.34 14.82
N THR A 75 14.94 10.61 13.96
CA THR A 75 15.36 11.14 12.66
C THR A 75 14.16 11.51 11.78
N LEU A 76 13.13 10.68 11.72
CA LEU A 76 11.94 10.96 10.91
C LEU A 76 11.11 12.13 11.47
N ILE A 77 11.15 12.39 12.78
CA ILE A 77 10.57 13.59 13.39
C ILE A 77 11.36 14.83 12.97
N GLU A 78 12.69 14.77 13.05
CA GLU A 78 13.56 15.87 12.63
C GLU A 78 13.39 16.22 11.15
N LEU A 79 13.17 15.21 10.30
CA LEU A 79 12.87 15.38 8.87
C LEU A 79 11.40 15.74 8.58
N GLY A 80 10.53 15.81 9.58
CA GLY A 80 9.11 16.17 9.43
C GLY A 80 8.19 15.07 8.85
N TYR A 81 8.69 13.85 8.69
CA TYR A 81 7.91 12.69 8.23
C TYR A 81 7.12 12.01 9.35
N LEU A 82 7.52 12.18 10.60
CA LEU A 82 6.75 11.81 11.78
C LEU A 82 6.59 13.01 12.71
N GLN A 83 5.61 12.93 13.61
CA GLN A 83 5.41 13.91 14.67
C GLN A 83 4.97 13.20 15.95
N ALA A 84 5.41 13.72 17.09
CA ALA A 84 4.92 13.29 18.39
C ALA A 84 3.50 13.83 18.61
N VAL A 85 2.60 13.00 19.12
CA VAL A 85 1.24 13.41 19.48
C VAL A 85 1.28 14.08 20.86
N PRO A 86 0.82 15.33 21.00
CA PRO A 86 0.88 16.07 22.26
C PRO A 86 0.28 15.31 23.43
N GLN A 87 0.91 15.45 24.61
CA GLN A 87 0.44 14.85 25.87
C GLN A 87 0.33 13.32 25.84
N SER A 88 0.97 12.65 24.89
CA SER A 88 0.95 11.20 24.75
C SER A 88 2.34 10.63 24.49
N ARG A 89 2.43 9.29 24.43
CA ARG A 89 3.63 8.56 23.99
C ARG A 89 3.47 8.01 22.56
N ARG A 90 2.57 8.60 21.77
CA ARG A 90 2.25 8.18 20.40
C ARG A 90 2.91 9.10 19.38
N PHE A 91 3.07 8.54 18.19
CA PHE A 91 3.58 9.19 17.00
C PHE A 91 2.55 9.04 15.88
N ARG A 92 2.59 9.93 14.90
CA ARG A 92 1.78 9.85 13.67
C ARG A 92 2.57 10.40 12.48
N LEU A 93 2.09 10.15 11.27
CA LEU A 93 2.68 10.71 10.04
C LEU A 93 2.68 12.24 10.08
N GLY A 94 3.77 12.84 9.59
CA GLY A 94 3.95 14.28 9.43
C GLY A 94 3.56 14.76 8.03
N VAL A 95 3.49 16.08 7.86
CA VAL A 95 3.06 16.69 6.59
C VAL A 95 4.02 16.42 5.44
N ALA A 96 5.32 16.19 5.71
CA ALA A 96 6.29 15.86 4.66
C ALA A 96 5.92 14.57 3.88
N CYS A 97 5.14 13.66 4.48
CA CYS A 97 4.59 12.51 3.77
C CYS A 97 3.61 12.92 2.66
N LEU A 98 2.83 13.98 2.87
CA LEU A 98 1.87 14.48 1.90
C LEU A 98 2.57 15.08 0.68
N ASP A 99 3.68 15.81 0.87
CA ASP A 99 4.42 16.43 -0.23
C ASP A 99 4.94 15.40 -1.24
N LEU A 100 5.39 14.23 -0.75
CA LEU A 100 5.79 13.11 -1.60
C LEU A 100 4.61 12.59 -2.43
N GLY A 101 3.46 12.35 -1.78
CA GLY A 101 2.25 11.90 -2.46
C GLY A 101 1.73 12.93 -3.46
N TYR A 102 1.71 14.20 -3.08
CA TYR A 102 1.29 15.30 -3.94
C TYR A 102 2.19 15.43 -5.16
N THR A 103 3.51 15.26 -5.02
CA THR A 103 4.43 15.27 -6.17
C THR A 103 4.06 14.20 -7.19
N VAL A 104 3.70 12.98 -6.74
CA VAL A 104 3.24 11.90 -7.64
C VAL A 104 1.90 12.24 -8.27
N LEU A 105 0.95 12.77 -7.50
CA LEU A 105 -0.40 13.08 -7.98
C LEU A 105 -0.47 14.32 -8.88
N SER A 106 0.45 15.28 -8.69
CA SER A 106 0.55 16.51 -9.49
C SER A 106 1.40 16.32 -10.75
N HIS A 107 2.32 15.36 -10.76
CA HIS A 107 3.03 14.94 -11.96
C HIS A 107 2.10 14.14 -12.88
N GLY A 108 1.40 14.87 -13.74
CA GLY A 108 0.66 14.29 -14.84
C GLY A 108 -0.72 14.88 -14.96
N SER A 109 -1.04 15.31 -16.17
CA SER A 109 -2.39 15.68 -16.61
C SER A 109 -3.40 14.54 -16.49
N LEU A 110 -3.05 13.39 -15.91
CA LEU A 110 -3.92 12.22 -15.83
C LEU A 110 -5.23 12.56 -15.12
N ARG A 111 -5.18 13.27 -13.99
CA ARG A 111 -6.41 13.74 -13.34
C ARG A 111 -7.22 14.66 -14.26
N THR A 112 -6.57 15.59 -14.95
CA THR A 112 -7.20 16.53 -15.89
C THR A 112 -7.82 15.83 -17.11
N ILE A 113 -7.23 14.72 -17.57
CA ILE A 113 -7.72 13.91 -18.69
C ILE A 113 -8.88 13.01 -18.25
N VAL A 114 -8.75 12.39 -17.08
CA VAL A 114 -9.66 11.34 -16.60
C VAL A 114 -10.91 11.94 -15.95
N GLU A 115 -10.79 13.08 -15.29
CA GLU A 115 -11.92 13.69 -14.57
C GLU A 115 -13.12 14.01 -15.48
N PRO A 116 -12.96 14.57 -16.71
CA PRO A 116 -14.06 14.70 -17.67
C PRO A 116 -14.72 13.36 -18.00
N MET A 117 -13.92 12.32 -18.28
CA MET A 117 -14.45 10.98 -18.62
C MET A 117 -15.24 10.36 -17.46
N LEU A 118 -14.77 10.54 -16.22
CA LEU A 118 -15.50 10.07 -15.04
C LEU A 118 -16.80 10.87 -14.82
N ARG A 119 -16.82 12.17 -15.11
CA ARG A 119 -18.05 12.98 -15.03
C ARG A 119 -19.09 12.54 -16.05
N ASP A 120 -18.67 12.16 -17.25
CA ASP A 120 -19.58 11.64 -18.29
C ASP A 120 -20.14 10.27 -17.91
N LEU A 121 -19.33 9.42 -17.23
CA LEU A 121 -19.73 8.09 -16.79
C LEU A 121 -20.70 8.09 -15.60
N VAL A 122 -20.61 9.08 -14.70
CA VAL A 122 -21.45 9.13 -13.48
C VAL A 122 -22.95 9.11 -13.80
N PRO A 123 -23.48 9.94 -14.73
CA PRO A 123 -24.89 9.87 -15.15
C PRO A 123 -25.28 8.52 -15.77
N GLU A 124 -24.39 7.89 -16.54
CA GLU A 124 -24.65 6.59 -17.17
C GLU A 124 -24.69 5.44 -16.16
N ALA A 125 -23.79 5.46 -15.18
CA ALA A 125 -23.68 4.44 -14.14
C ALA A 125 -24.69 4.62 -13.01
N GLY A 126 -25.21 5.84 -12.82
CA GLY A 126 -26.13 6.18 -11.73
C GLY A 126 -25.48 6.22 -10.34
N ASP A 127 -24.15 6.19 -10.25
CA ASP A 127 -23.37 6.24 -9.02
C ASP A 127 -21.97 6.84 -9.27
N ALA A 128 -21.17 7.00 -8.23
CA ALA A 128 -19.82 7.52 -8.28
C ALA A 128 -18.89 6.66 -9.15
N ALA A 129 -18.08 7.30 -9.98
CA ALA A 129 -17.07 6.67 -10.82
C ALA A 129 -15.65 6.91 -10.28
N SER A 130 -14.74 5.96 -10.47
CA SER A 130 -13.34 6.10 -10.02
C SER A 130 -12.36 5.43 -10.98
N LEU A 131 -11.17 6.02 -11.09
CA LEU A 131 -10.03 5.40 -11.76
C LEU A 131 -9.11 4.79 -10.70
N GLY A 132 -8.85 3.49 -10.84
CA GLY A 132 -7.87 2.76 -10.03
C GLY A 132 -6.69 2.27 -10.86
N MET A 133 -5.53 2.17 -10.23
CA MET A 133 -4.36 1.47 -10.74
C MET A 133 -4.07 0.27 -9.84
N LEU A 134 -3.82 -0.88 -10.44
CA LEU A 134 -3.36 -2.05 -9.70
C LEU A 134 -1.85 -1.91 -9.45
N ASP A 135 -1.46 -1.93 -8.18
CA ASP A 135 -0.05 -1.97 -7.77
C ASP A 135 0.15 -3.14 -6.79
N GLY A 136 0.89 -4.16 -7.25
CA GLY A 136 1.00 -5.42 -6.51
C GLY A 136 -0.37 -6.07 -6.28
N GLY A 137 -0.78 -6.15 -5.01
CA GLY A 137 -2.07 -6.70 -4.58
C GLY A 137 -3.13 -5.65 -4.23
N ASP A 138 -2.79 -4.37 -4.32
CA ASP A 138 -3.63 -3.26 -3.89
C ASP A 138 -4.14 -2.44 -5.08
N VAL A 139 -5.35 -1.88 -4.96
CA VAL A 139 -5.88 -0.92 -5.93
C VAL A 139 -5.69 0.49 -5.39
N ILE A 140 -4.88 1.28 -6.07
CA ILE A 140 -4.62 2.69 -5.76
C ILE A 140 -5.60 3.55 -6.54
N TYR A 141 -6.48 4.28 -5.84
CA TYR A 141 -7.40 5.24 -6.47
C TYR A 141 -6.68 6.52 -6.88
N LEU A 142 -6.71 6.83 -8.17
CA LEU A 142 -6.05 8.00 -8.77
C LEU A 142 -7.01 9.18 -8.98
N ALA A 143 -8.28 8.89 -9.23
CA ALA A 143 -9.33 9.90 -9.38
C ALA A 143 -10.70 9.31 -8.99
N ARG A 144 -11.59 10.16 -8.46
CA ARG A 144 -12.97 9.81 -8.14
C ARG A 144 -13.88 11.01 -8.40
N VAL A 145 -15.04 10.75 -8.99
CA VAL A 145 -16.15 11.71 -9.14
C VAL A 145 -17.36 11.09 -8.47
N SER A 146 -17.95 11.81 -7.51
CA SER A 146 -19.17 11.37 -6.84
C SER A 146 -20.39 11.64 -7.73
N ALA A 147 -21.44 10.82 -7.62
CA ALA A 147 -22.75 11.21 -8.09
C ALA A 147 -23.17 12.52 -7.39
N GLY A 148 -23.63 13.49 -8.17
CA GLY A 148 -24.27 14.68 -7.60
C GLY A 148 -25.55 14.25 -6.89
N LEU A 149 -25.79 14.79 -5.70
CA LEU A 149 -27.12 14.76 -5.08
C LEU A 149 -28.09 15.61 -5.91
#